data_AF-A0A372JDD4-F1
#
_entry.id   AF-A0A372JDD4-F1
#
_cell.length_a   1.000
_cell.length_b   1.000
_cell.length_c   1.000
_cell.angle_alpha   90.00
_cell.angle_beta   90.00
_cell.angle_gamma   90.00
#
_symmetry.space_group_name_H-M   'P 1'
#
loop_
_entity.id
_entity.type
_entity.pdbx_description
1 polymer ?
#
loop_
_entity_poly.entity_id
_entity_poly.type
_entity_poly.pdbx_seq_one_letter_code
_entity_poly.pdbx_strand_id
1 'polypeptide(L)'
;LVAVVLAALATSQAGAVDFVALAAPQFARRLLRADRPPLLCAALTGALLTVVADLVARTAFAPVQLPVGVLTAALGGPYLLWLLVRRKNR
;
A
#
# COMPACT_ATOMS: atom_id res chain seq x y z
N LEU A 1 10.36 8.44 16.13
CA LEU A 1 11.32 9.17 15.27
C LEU A 1 11.76 8.34 14.06
N VAL A 2 12.31 7.14 14.22
CA VAL A 2 12.73 6.28 13.08
C VAL A 2 11.62 6.10 12.04
N ALA A 3 10.40 5.72 12.47
CA ALA A 3 9.26 5.56 11.55
C ALA A 3 8.88 6.85 10.82
N VAL A 4 8.99 8.01 11.48
CA VAL A 4 8.69 9.32 10.89
C VAL A 4 9.71 9.68 9.82
N VAL A 5 11.00 9.47 10.09
CA VAL A 5 12.08 9.71 9.12
C VAL A 5 11.93 8.80 7.89
N LEU A 6 11.68 7.50 8.11
CA LEU A 6 11.46 6.55 7.02
C LEU A 6 10.23 6.91 6.18
N ALA A 7 9.12 7.30 6.82
CA ALA A 7 7.91 7.70 6.12
C ALA A 7 8.09 9.00 5.33
N ALA A 8 8.79 9.99 5.90
CA ALA A 8 9.09 11.25 5.24
C ALA A 8 9.96 11.06 3.98
N LEU A 9 11.04 10.26 4.09
CA LEU A 9 11.92 9.92 2.96
C LEU A 9 11.19 9.12 1.88
N ALA A 10 10.31 8.19 2.27
CA ALA A 10 9.52 7.42 1.29
C ALA A 10 8.55 8.34 0.53
N THR A 11 7.86 9.23 1.26
CA THR A 11 6.85 10.14 0.70
C THR A 11 7.49 11.22 -0.18
N SER A 12 8.70 11.70 0.14
CA SER A 12 9.40 12.69 -0.69
C SER A 12 9.76 12.14 -2.06
N GLN A 13 10.04 10.84 -2.16
CA GLN A 13 10.44 10.20 -3.42
C GLN A 13 9.25 9.69 -4.24
N ALA A 14 8.27 9.06 -3.59
CA ALA A 14 7.16 8.36 -4.26
C ALA A 14 5.83 9.12 -4.23
N GLY A 15 5.74 10.21 -3.46
CA GLY A 15 4.46 10.80 -3.05
C GLY A 15 3.78 10.00 -1.94
N ALA A 16 2.61 10.44 -1.49
CA ALA A 16 1.84 9.73 -0.46
C ALA A 16 1.30 8.39 -1.01
N VAL A 17 1.65 7.28 -0.35
CA VAL A 17 1.21 5.92 -0.72
C VAL A 17 0.43 5.29 0.44
N ASP A 18 -0.70 5.92 0.78
CA ASP A 18 -1.46 5.62 2.00
C ASP A 18 -2.06 4.21 1.99
N PHE A 19 -2.48 3.71 0.82
CA PHE A 19 -3.08 2.38 0.71
C PHE A 19 -2.08 1.27 1.04
N VAL A 20 -0.85 1.35 0.50
CA VAL A 20 0.18 0.34 0.76
C VAL A 20 0.57 0.36 2.24
N ALA A 21 0.66 1.55 2.85
CA ALA A 21 0.95 1.70 4.28
C ALA A 21 -0.11 1.03 5.17
N LEU A 22 -1.39 1.10 4.81
CA LEU A 22 -2.47 0.45 5.55
C LEU A 22 -2.61 -1.05 5.24
N ALA A 23 -2.40 -1.45 3.98
CA ALA A 23 -2.68 -2.80 3.51
C ALA A 23 -1.55 -3.79 3.81
N ALA A 24 -0.29 -3.38 3.64
CA ALA A 24 0.90 -4.23 3.82
C ALA A 24 0.96 -4.93 5.20
N PRO A 25 0.85 -4.24 6.35
CA PRO A 25 0.90 -4.90 7.65
C PRO A 25 -0.30 -5.84 7.89
N GLN A 26 -1.46 -5.55 7.30
CA GLN A 26 -2.65 -6.40 7.41
C GLN A 26 -2.49 -7.68 6.57
N PHE A 27 -1.93 -7.57 5.37
CA PHE A 27 -1.61 -8.73 4.54
C PHE A 27 -0.53 -9.60 5.17
N ALA A 28 0.57 -9.00 5.63
CA ALA A 28 1.62 -9.73 6.34
C ALA A 28 1.07 -10.47 7.58
N ARG A 29 0.22 -9.80 8.38
CA ARG A 29 -0.41 -10.43 9.55
C ARG A 29 -1.29 -11.61 9.15
N ARG A 30 -2.08 -11.49 8.08
CA ARG A 30 -2.96 -12.55 7.58
C ARG A 30 -2.18 -13.73 6.99
N LEU A 31 -1.12 -13.48 6.22
CA LEU A 31 -0.30 -14.55 5.64
C LEU A 31 0.37 -15.39 6.73
N LEU A 32 0.86 -14.75 7.79
CA LEU A 32 1.64 -15.41 8.84
C LEU A 32 0.80 -15.85 10.04
N ARG A 33 -0.51 -15.54 10.05
CA ARG A 33 -1.42 -15.77 11.18
C ARG A 33 -0.85 -15.29 12.52
N ALA A 34 -0.09 -14.19 12.50
CA ALA A 34 0.59 -13.65 13.67
C ALA A 34 -0.33 -12.71 14.46
N ASP A 35 -0.17 -12.66 15.78
CA ASP A 35 -0.94 -11.74 16.65
C ASP A 35 -0.62 -10.26 16.38
N ARG A 36 0.63 -9.96 16.00
CA ARG A 36 1.09 -8.62 15.62
C ARG A 36 1.70 -8.65 14.22
N PRO A 37 1.60 -7.57 13.43
CA PRO A 37 2.23 -7.50 12.12
C PRO A 37 3.76 -7.65 12.25
N PRO A 38 4.37 -8.70 11.69
CA PRO A 38 5.81 -8.86 11.72
C PRO A 38 6.45 -7.83 10.78
N LEU A 39 7.35 -7.00 11.32
CA LEU A 39 7.91 -5.83 10.62
C LEU A 39 8.55 -6.18 9.27
N LEU A 40 9.37 -7.23 9.23
CA LEU A 40 10.05 -7.66 8.01
C LEU A 40 9.06 -8.08 6.92
N CYS A 41 8.05 -8.87 7.27
CA CYS A 41 7.08 -9.34 6.30
C CYS A 41 6.12 -8.22 5.87
N ALA A 42 5.82 -7.28 6.76
CA ALA A 42 5.09 -6.06 6.40
C ALA A 42 5.90 -5.20 5.42
N ALA A 43 7.22 -5.08 5.61
CA ALA A 43 8.10 -4.38 4.68
C ALA A 43 8.16 -5.09 3.31
N LEU A 44 8.31 -6.42 3.29
CA LEU A 44 8.35 -7.21 2.05
C LEU A 44 7.03 -7.17 1.28
N THR A 45 5.91 -7.32 1.97
CA THR A 45 4.57 -7.22 1.35
C THR A 45 4.31 -5.81 0.83
N GLY A 46 4.73 -4.79 1.57
CA GLY A 46 4.69 -3.40 1.11
C GLY A 46 5.49 -3.23 -0.17
N ALA A 47 6.77 -3.60 -0.17
CA ALA A 47 7.66 -3.49 -1.34
C ALA A 47 7.10 -4.21 -2.58
N LEU A 48 6.58 -5.43 -2.42
CA LEU A 48 5.97 -6.19 -3.51
C LEU A 48 4.75 -5.44 -4.08
N LEU A 49 3.87 -4.92 -3.24
CA LEU A 49 2.69 -4.16 -3.68
C LEU A 49 3.10 -2.91 -4.44
N THR A 50 4.09 -2.16 -3.95
CA THR A 50 4.54 -0.93 -4.62
C THR A 50 5.17 -1.21 -5.97
N VAL A 51 6.02 -2.24 -6.09
CA VAL A 51 6.68 -2.61 -7.35
C VAL A 51 5.65 -3.07 -8.39
N VAL A 52 4.70 -3.91 -8.00
CA VAL A 52 3.64 -4.35 -8.92
C VAL A 52 2.78 -3.16 -9.36
N ALA A 53 2.44 -2.26 -8.45
CA ALA A 53 1.68 -1.05 -8.79
C ALA A 53 2.47 -0.12 -9.73
N ASP A 54 3.77 0.08 -9.51
CA ASP A 54 4.64 0.87 -10.38
C ASP A 54 4.74 0.27 -11.79
N LEU A 55 4.91 -1.05 -11.88
CA LEU A 55 4.97 -1.74 -13.17
C LEU A 55 3.66 -1.61 -13.95
N VAL A 56 2.51 -1.80 -13.30
CA VAL A 56 1.19 -1.62 -13.93
C VAL A 56 0.96 -0.16 -14.32
N ALA A 57 1.34 0.81 -13.48
CA ALA A 57 1.21 2.23 -13.79
C ALA A 57 2.00 2.59 -15.05
N ARG A 58 3.25 2.11 -15.17
CA ARG A 58 4.12 2.40 -16.31
C ARG A 58 3.67 1.71 -17.59
N THR A 59 3.17 0.48 -17.50
CA THR A 59 2.82 -0.33 -18.68
C THR A 59 1.43 -0.01 -19.22
N ALA A 60 0.43 0.19 -18.36
CA ALA A 60 -0.95 0.40 -18.78
C ALA A 60 -1.24 1.85 -19.23
N PHE A 61 -0.44 2.83 -18.79
CA PHE A 61 -0.67 4.25 -19.04
C PHE A 61 0.41 4.93 -19.89
N ALA A 62 1.30 4.17 -20.51
CA ALA A 62 2.28 4.71 -21.45
C ALA A 62 1.58 5.48 -22.61
N PRO A 63 2.09 6.66 -23.02
CA PRO A 63 3.35 7.30 -22.62
C PRO A 63 3.27 8.22 -21.39
N VAL A 64 2.11 8.36 -20.76
CA VAL A 64 1.91 9.23 -19.59
C VAL A 64 2.38 8.54 -18.32
N GLN A 65 3.40 9.09 -17.67
CA GLN A 65 3.88 8.57 -16.39
C GLN A 65 2.96 9.03 -15.26
N LEU A 66 2.05 8.15 -14.85
CA LEU A 66 1.22 8.38 -13.68
C LEU A 66 2.00 8.09 -12.39
N PRO A 67 1.92 8.96 -11.37
CA PRO A 67 2.48 8.66 -10.06
C PRO A 67 1.78 7.44 -9.46
N VAL A 68 2.55 6.48 -8.98
CA VAL A 68 2.05 5.22 -8.40
C VAL A 68 1.14 5.48 -7.19
N GLY A 69 1.41 6.55 -6.43
CA GLY A 69 0.54 7.00 -5.34
C GLY A 69 -0.90 7.31 -5.79
N VAL A 70 -1.07 7.91 -6.97
CA VAL A 70 -2.40 8.23 -7.53
C VAL A 70 -3.14 6.95 -7.91
N LEU A 71 -2.47 6.01 -8.57
CA LEU A 71 -3.06 4.73 -8.96
C LEU A 71 -3.46 3.90 -7.73
N THR A 72 -2.58 3.82 -6.74
CA THR A 72 -2.82 3.06 -5.51
C THR A 72 -3.90 3.70 -4.63
N ALA A 73 -3.99 5.03 -4.57
CA ALA A 73 -5.08 5.74 -3.90
C ALA A 73 -6.42 5.53 -4.62
N ALA A 74 -6.44 5.59 -5.96
CA ALA A 74 -7.64 5.37 -6.78
C ALA A 74 -8.20 3.94 -6.59
N LEU A 75 -7.34 2.94 -6.39
CA LEU A 75 -7.77 1.57 -6.10
C LEU A 75 -8.07 1.36 -4.61
N GLY A 76 -7.29 1.99 -3.73
CA GLY A 76 -7.38 1.81 -2.29
C GLY A 76 -8.62 2.44 -1.65
N GLY A 77 -9.06 3.61 -2.15
CA GLY A 77 -10.27 4.29 -1.68
C GLY A 77 -11.52 3.42 -1.82
N PRO A 78 -11.84 2.91 -3.02
CA PRO A 78 -12.96 1.98 -3.24
C PRO A 78 -12.83 0.70 -2.41
N TYR A 79 -11.62 0.14 -2.28
CA TYR A 79 -11.40 -1.08 -1.50
C TYR A 79 -11.67 -0.87 0.00
N LEU A 80 -11.21 0.25 0.57
CA LEU A 80 -11.48 0.61 1.97
C LEU A 80 -12.97 0.87 2.21
N LEU A 81 -13.63 1.58 1.30
CA LEU A 81 -15.08 1.78 1.32
C LEU A 81 -15.82 0.44 1.30
N TRP A 82 -15.44 -0.48 0.42
CA TRP A 82 -16.03 -1.80 0.36
C TRP A 82 -15.80 -2.62 1.64
N LEU A 83 -14.58 -2.59 2.19
CA LEU A 83 -14.26 -3.29 3.44
C LEU A 83 -15.07 -2.74 4.62
N LEU A 84 -15.27 -1.42 4.67
CA LEU A 84 -16.07 -0.75 5.70
C LEU A 84 -17.54 -1.18 5.63
N VAL A 85 -18.13 -1.16 4.42
CA VAL A 85 -19.51 -1.61 4.20
C VAL A 85 -19.67 -3.08 4.59
N ARG A 86 -18.70 -3.92 4.23
CA ARG A 86 -18.77 -5.36 4.52
C ARG A 86 -18.61 -5.69 6.00
N ARG A 87 -17.84 -4.91 6.77
CA ARG A 87 -17.73 -5.05 8.23
C ARG A 87 -18.95 -4.52 8.96
N LYS A 88 -19.62 -3.50 8.43
CA LYS A 88 -20.87 -2.96 9.01
C LYS A 88 -22.03 -3.95 8.93
N ASN A 89 -21.99 -4.89 7.99
CA ASN A 89 -22.99 -5.94 7.81
C ASN A 89 -22.67 -7.26 8.55
N ARG A 90 -21.73 -7.24 9.51
CA ARG A 90 -21.47 -8.33 10.45
C ARG A 90 -21.61 -7.86 11.88
#